data_AF-A0A7X8D9T4-F1
#
_entry.id   AF-A0A7X8D9T4-F1
#
_cell.length_a   1.000
_cell.length_b   1.000
_cell.length_c   1.000
_cell.angle_alpha   90.00
_cell.angle_beta   90.00
_cell.angle_gamma   90.00
#
_symmetry.space_group_name_H-M   'P 1'
#
loop_
_entity.id
_entity.type
_entity.pdbx_description
1 polymer ?
#
loop_
_entity_poly.entity_id
_entity_poly.type
_entity_poly.pdbx_seq_one_letter_code
_entity_poly.pdbx_strand_id
1 'polypeptide(L)'
;MPIDYFKTKALSLMPSNCLLQRDRKRRALFFSDFPERFSDYCAAPLIEGGFSVDIEGSYALITPTYETIKAFIDSISYIPLPPADDGNIYIISCVNMLRRHKGAFLPEHAYKIIEQLHMQEIMPLNNVCSSLMNDMAVALRRKTPVPFAGGELLLYSYIKRMKEEKQC
;
A
#
# COMPACT_ATOMS: atom_id res chain seq x y z
N MET A 1 -0.73 5.96 -8.04
CA MET A 1 -1.13 5.20 -6.84
C MET A 1 0.07 4.71 -5.99
N PRO A 2 -0.12 4.38 -4.69
CA PRO A 2 0.92 3.79 -3.82
C PRO A 2 1.39 2.41 -4.29
N ILE A 3 0.53 1.63 -4.96
CA ILE A 3 0.92 0.35 -5.54
C ILE A 3 2.05 0.50 -6.57
N ASP A 4 2.12 1.63 -7.26
CA ASP A 4 3.16 1.91 -8.25
C ASP A 4 4.54 2.02 -7.59
N TYR A 5 4.61 2.56 -6.37
CA TYR A 5 5.87 2.65 -5.62
C TYR A 5 6.47 1.26 -5.41
N PHE A 6 5.67 0.32 -4.90
CA PHE A 6 6.13 -1.05 -4.67
C PHE A 6 6.41 -1.78 -5.98
N LYS A 7 5.60 -1.53 -7.03
CA LYS A 7 5.81 -2.13 -8.36
C LYS A 7 7.15 -1.67 -8.97
N THR A 8 7.42 -0.37 -8.95
CA THR A 8 8.69 0.19 -9.47
C THR A 8 9.87 -0.34 -8.68
N LYS A 9 9.78 -0.40 -7.35
CA LYS A 9 10.84 -0.97 -6.51
C LYS A 9 11.09 -2.43 -6.84
N ALA A 10 10.05 -3.27 -6.92
CA ALA A 10 10.20 -4.68 -7.28
C ALA A 10 10.81 -4.86 -8.68
N LEU A 11 10.32 -4.13 -9.68
CA LEU A 11 10.86 -4.19 -11.04
C LEU A 11 12.34 -3.83 -11.13
N SER A 12 12.81 -2.87 -10.32
CA SER A 12 14.24 -2.50 -10.30
C SER A 12 15.17 -3.58 -9.73
N LEU A 13 14.62 -4.58 -9.05
CA LEU A 13 15.35 -5.69 -8.44
C LEU A 13 15.27 -6.98 -9.28
N MET A 14 14.36 -7.02 -10.25
CA MET A 14 14.09 -8.17 -11.12
C MET A 14 14.88 -8.10 -12.43
N PRO A 15 15.10 -9.24 -13.11
CA PRO A 15 15.65 -9.25 -14.46
C PRO A 15 14.78 -8.43 -15.41
N SER A 16 15.41 -7.83 -16.43
CA SER A 16 14.69 -7.14 -17.49
C SER A 16 13.72 -8.08 -18.21
N ASN A 17 12.59 -7.55 -18.69
CA ASN A 17 11.54 -8.27 -19.44
C ASN A 17 10.77 -9.36 -18.66
N CYS A 18 10.82 -9.39 -17.33
CA CYS A 18 9.89 -10.19 -16.53
C CYS A 18 8.48 -9.59 -16.51
N LEU A 19 7.47 -10.45 -16.49
CA LEU A 19 6.12 -10.01 -16.15
C LEU A 19 6.07 -9.72 -14.65
N LEU A 20 5.59 -8.53 -14.25
CA LEU A 20 5.18 -8.25 -12.88
C LEU A 20 3.77 -7.67 -12.89
N GLN A 21 2.83 -8.48 -12.44
CA GLN A 21 1.41 -8.17 -12.46
C GLN A 21 0.82 -8.27 -11.06
N ARG A 22 -0.31 -7.63 -10.85
CA ARG A 22 -1.02 -7.71 -9.56
C ARG A 22 -1.64 -9.09 -9.42
N ASP A 23 -1.54 -9.69 -8.24
CA ASP A 23 -2.27 -10.93 -7.98
C ASP A 23 -3.74 -10.64 -7.67
N ARG A 24 -4.61 -10.85 -8.66
CA ARG A 24 -6.05 -10.63 -8.52
C ARG A 24 -6.70 -11.57 -7.50
N LYS A 25 -6.05 -12.71 -7.22
CA LYS A 25 -6.47 -13.66 -6.17
C LYS A 25 -6.11 -13.18 -4.75
N ARG A 26 -5.39 -12.06 -4.61
CA ARG A 26 -5.01 -11.43 -3.33
C ARG A 26 -4.23 -12.37 -2.39
N ARG A 27 -3.48 -13.32 -2.95
CA ARG A 27 -2.52 -14.16 -2.20
C ARG A 27 -1.26 -13.37 -1.88
N ALA A 28 -0.88 -12.46 -2.80
CA ALA A 28 0.23 -11.53 -2.66
C ALA A 28 -0.12 -10.18 -3.29
N LEU A 29 0.77 -9.18 -3.16
CA LEU A 29 0.59 -7.91 -3.85
C LEU A 29 0.80 -8.06 -5.37
N PHE A 30 1.82 -8.83 -5.75
CA PHE A 30 2.18 -9.11 -7.13
C PHE A 30 2.40 -10.61 -7.38
N PHE A 31 2.32 -11.00 -8.64
CA PHE A 31 2.88 -12.25 -9.15
C PHE A 31 3.80 -11.96 -10.34
N SER A 32 4.77 -12.85 -10.56
CA SER A 32 5.73 -12.75 -11.65
C SER A 32 6.05 -14.11 -12.26
N ASP A 33 6.39 -14.14 -13.54
CA ASP A 33 6.85 -15.32 -14.29
C ASP A 33 8.38 -15.44 -14.35
N PHE A 34 9.12 -14.63 -13.56
CA PHE A 34 10.58 -14.68 -13.58
C PHE A 34 11.17 -16.08 -13.32
N PRO A 35 10.60 -16.96 -12.47
CA PRO A 35 11.16 -18.30 -12.27
C PRO A 35 11.14 -19.15 -13.54
N GLU A 36 10.14 -18.96 -14.41
CA GLU A 36 10.03 -19.68 -15.69
C GLU A 36 10.97 -19.11 -16.75
N ARG A 37 11.14 -17.79 -16.78
CA ARG A 37 11.97 -17.10 -17.79
C ARG A 37 13.46 -17.12 -17.49
N PHE A 38 13.83 -17.16 -16.22
CA PHE A 38 15.20 -17.00 -15.75
C PHE A 38 15.51 -18.08 -14.71
N SER A 39 15.78 -19.30 -15.16
CA SER A 39 16.07 -20.47 -14.30
C SER A 39 17.22 -20.24 -13.33
N ASP A 40 18.19 -19.40 -13.72
CA ASP A 40 19.39 -19.12 -12.93
C ASP A 40 19.22 -17.89 -12.02
N TYR A 41 18.12 -17.16 -12.16
CA TYR A 41 17.84 -16.00 -11.32
C TYR A 41 17.26 -16.44 -9.97
N CYS A 42 17.96 -16.09 -8.90
CA CYS A 42 17.48 -16.32 -7.55
C CYS A 42 16.68 -15.12 -7.03
N ALA A 43 15.71 -15.36 -6.15
CA ALA A 43 14.90 -14.32 -5.54
C ALA A 43 15.67 -13.43 -4.52
N ALA A 44 16.97 -13.64 -4.33
CA ALA A 44 17.77 -12.95 -3.33
C ALA A 44 17.71 -11.41 -3.45
N PRO A 45 17.81 -10.79 -4.65
CA PRO A 45 17.70 -9.33 -4.77
C PRO A 45 16.34 -8.77 -4.30
N LEU A 46 15.25 -9.51 -4.53
CA LEU A 46 13.92 -9.13 -4.04
C LEU A 46 13.84 -9.25 -2.51
N ILE A 47 14.38 -10.33 -1.94
CA ILE A 47 14.41 -10.57 -0.49
C ILE A 47 15.23 -9.49 0.22
N GLU A 48 16.45 -9.24 -0.25
CA GLU A 48 17.33 -8.18 0.26
C GLU A 48 16.72 -6.78 0.06
N GLY A 49 15.97 -6.59 -1.03
CA GLY A 49 15.19 -5.39 -1.29
C GLY A 49 13.95 -5.21 -0.41
N GLY A 50 13.67 -6.16 0.47
CA GLY A 50 12.58 -6.11 1.44
C GLY A 50 11.24 -6.59 0.88
N PHE A 51 11.25 -7.65 0.08
CA PHE A 51 10.07 -8.38 -0.34
C PHE A 51 10.11 -9.83 0.13
N SER A 52 8.96 -10.35 0.55
CA SER A 52 8.75 -11.79 0.65
C SER A 52 8.45 -12.34 -0.74
N VAL A 53 9.11 -13.44 -1.10
CA VAL A 53 8.94 -14.13 -2.38
C VAL A 53 8.62 -15.60 -2.12
N ASP A 54 7.48 -16.06 -2.62
CA ASP A 54 7.07 -17.46 -2.57
C ASP A 54 6.96 -18.02 -3.99
N ILE A 55 7.64 -19.14 -4.26
CA ILE A 55 7.70 -19.73 -5.61
C ILE A 55 6.69 -20.87 -5.69
N GLU A 56 5.67 -20.70 -6.54
CA GLU A 56 4.62 -21.69 -6.78
C GLU A 56 4.74 -22.21 -8.22
N GLY A 57 5.54 -23.26 -8.42
CA GLY A 57 5.75 -23.85 -9.75
C GLY A 57 6.49 -22.89 -10.67
N SER A 58 5.82 -22.38 -11.71
CA SER A 58 6.42 -21.51 -12.73
C SER A 58 6.28 -20.01 -12.44
N TYR A 59 5.66 -19.63 -11.32
CA TYR A 59 5.51 -18.22 -10.96
C TYR A 59 5.93 -17.95 -9.51
N ALA A 60 6.21 -16.68 -9.23
CA ALA A 60 6.52 -16.16 -7.91
C ALA A 60 5.43 -15.22 -7.42
N LEU A 61 5.03 -15.36 -6.16
CA LEU A 61 4.17 -14.43 -5.43
C LEU A 61 5.05 -13.47 -4.62
N ILE A 62 4.83 -12.16 -4.76
CA ILE A 62 5.72 -11.13 -4.24
C ILE A 62 4.91 -10.13 -3.40
N THR A 63 5.32 -9.93 -2.14
CA THR A 63 4.68 -9.02 -1.19
C THR A 63 5.74 -8.20 -0.46
N PRO A 64 5.62 -6.87 -0.33
CA PRO A 64 6.57 -6.09 0.46
C PRO A 64 6.52 -6.52 1.94
N THR A 65 7.67 -6.62 2.60
CA THR A 65 7.70 -6.93 4.03
C THR A 65 7.13 -5.80 4.87
N TYR A 66 6.85 -6.06 6.14
CA TYR A 66 6.42 -5.05 7.10
C TYR A 66 7.40 -3.86 7.15
N GLU A 67 8.71 -4.11 7.14
CA GLU A 67 9.75 -3.08 7.20
C GLU A 67 9.70 -2.19 5.96
N THR A 68 9.52 -2.78 4.78
CA THR A 68 9.35 -2.04 3.52
C THR A 68 8.08 -1.20 3.52
N ILE A 69 6.96 -1.75 4.01
CA ILE A 69 5.71 -1.01 4.15
C ILE A 69 5.90 0.14 5.14
N LYS A 70 6.48 -0.13 6.31
CA LYS A 70 6.72 0.87 7.36
C LYS A 70 7.59 2.01 6.83
N ALA A 71 8.70 1.70 6.17
CA ALA A 71 9.58 2.71 5.57
C ALA A 71 8.83 3.58 4.57
N PHE A 72 7.96 2.98 3.74
CA PHE A 72 7.11 3.73 2.83
C PHE A 72 6.11 4.65 3.58
N ILE A 73 5.39 4.14 4.59
CA ILE A 73 4.46 4.92 5.41
C ILE A 73 5.17 6.09 6.10
N ASP A 74 6.34 5.84 6.68
CA ASP A 74 7.14 6.89 7.32
C ASP A 74 7.57 7.95 6.31
N SER A 75 7.91 7.55 5.07
CA SER A 75 8.28 8.47 3.98
C SER A 75 7.12 9.30 3.42
N ILE A 76 5.87 8.99 3.77
CA ILE A 76 4.70 9.77 3.33
C ILE A 76 3.98 10.46 4.50
N SER A 77 4.34 10.11 5.74
CA SER A 77 3.69 10.63 6.96
C SER A 77 3.88 12.14 7.17
N TYR A 78 4.85 12.76 6.50
CA TYR A 78 5.11 14.21 6.58
C TYR A 78 4.29 15.02 5.57
N ILE A 79 3.51 14.37 4.69
CA ILE A 79 2.72 15.07 3.68
C ILE A 79 1.68 15.96 4.40
N PRO A 80 1.67 17.29 4.16
CA PRO A 80 0.70 18.17 4.77
C PRO A 80 -0.71 17.88 4.24
N LEU A 81 -1.72 18.12 5.08
CA LEU A 81 -3.10 18.09 4.62
C LEU A 81 -3.32 19.28 3.66
N PRO A 82 -3.84 19.05 2.44
CA PRO A 82 -4.26 20.15 1.58
C PRO A 82 -5.46 20.88 2.21
N PRO A 83 -5.75 22.11 1.77
CA PRO A 83 -6.96 22.83 2.19
C PRO A 83 -8.21 21.99 1.89
N ALA A 84 -9.15 21.99 2.85
CA ALA A 84 -10.40 21.27 2.70
C ALA A 84 -11.42 22.10 1.88
N ASP A 85 -12.11 21.45 0.95
CA ASP A 85 -13.23 21.98 0.16
C ASP A 85 -14.35 20.94 0.06
N ASP A 86 -15.47 21.30 -0.56
CA ASP A 86 -16.64 20.43 -0.69
C ASP A 86 -16.34 19.09 -1.40
N GLY A 87 -15.31 19.06 -2.26
CA GLY A 87 -14.92 17.87 -3.01
C GLY A 87 -14.05 16.90 -2.22
N ASN A 88 -13.35 17.36 -1.18
CA ASN A 88 -12.34 16.55 -0.47
C ASN A 88 -12.49 16.49 1.05
N ILE A 89 -13.40 17.26 1.64
CA ILE A 89 -13.49 17.46 3.10
C ILE A 89 -13.61 16.15 3.88
N TYR A 90 -14.28 15.14 3.32
CA TYR A 90 -14.40 13.82 3.94
C TYR A 90 -13.05 13.10 4.06
N ILE A 91 -12.25 13.10 3.00
CA ILE A 91 -10.92 12.49 2.98
C ILE A 91 -10.01 13.24 3.95
N ILE A 92 -9.99 14.57 3.89
CA ILE A 92 -9.13 15.40 4.75
C ILE A 92 -9.50 15.23 6.23
N SER A 93 -10.80 15.21 6.55
CA SER A 93 -11.27 14.99 7.91
C SER A 93 -10.91 13.61 8.44
N CYS A 94 -11.08 12.55 7.63
CA CYS A 94 -10.70 11.19 7.98
C CYS A 94 -9.21 11.08 8.31
N VAL A 95 -8.33 11.59 7.43
CA VAL A 95 -6.88 11.56 7.66
C VAL A 95 -6.49 12.38 8.89
N ASN A 96 -7.08 13.57 9.08
CA ASN A 96 -6.84 14.39 10.25
C ASN A 96 -7.22 13.67 11.56
N MET A 97 -8.39 13.01 11.60
CA MET A 97 -8.81 12.23 12.76
C MET A 97 -7.88 11.06 13.05
N LEU A 98 -7.51 10.29 12.01
CA LEU A 98 -6.56 9.18 12.15
C LEU A 98 -5.20 9.63 12.68
N ARG A 99 -4.68 10.78 12.21
CA ARG A 99 -3.41 11.36 12.68
C ARG A 99 -3.46 11.80 14.14
N ARG A 100 -4.59 12.33 14.62
CA ARG A 100 -4.78 12.70 16.04
C ARG A 100 -4.71 11.51 16.98
N HIS A 101 -5.02 10.32 16.48
CA HIS A 101 -4.96 9.06 17.22
C HIS A 101 -3.78 8.17 16.77
N LYS A 102 -2.70 8.76 16.24
CA LYS A 102 -1.53 8.02 15.75
C LYS A 102 -0.96 7.12 16.85
N GLY A 103 -1.14 5.81 16.68
CA GLY A 103 -0.55 4.77 17.52
C GLY A 103 0.69 4.15 16.88
N ALA A 104 1.19 3.07 17.48
CA ALA A 104 2.26 2.28 16.90
C ALA A 104 1.76 1.53 15.63
N PHE A 105 2.55 1.57 14.56
CA PHE A 105 2.35 0.70 13.41
C PHE A 105 3.13 -0.60 13.64
N LEU A 106 2.43 -1.68 14.00
CA LEU A 106 3.00 -2.96 14.38
C LEU A 106 3.01 -3.95 13.20
N PRO A 107 3.85 -5.01 13.23
CA PRO A 107 3.94 -6.02 12.16
C PRO A 107 2.60 -6.63 11.74
N GLU A 108 1.72 -6.93 12.70
CA GLU A 108 0.39 -7.46 12.46
C GLU A 108 -0.52 -6.50 11.70
N HIS A 109 -0.16 -5.22 11.53
CA HIS A 109 -0.94 -4.29 10.71
C HIS A 109 -0.57 -4.33 9.23
N ALA A 110 0.52 -5.01 8.85
CA ALA A 110 1.00 -5.07 7.46
C ALA A 110 -0.05 -5.65 6.51
N TYR A 111 -0.77 -6.71 6.92
CA TYR A 111 -1.78 -7.34 6.07
C TYR A 111 -2.92 -6.36 5.74
N LYS A 112 -3.37 -5.55 6.70
CA LYS A 112 -4.41 -4.54 6.48
C LYS A 112 -3.96 -3.48 5.49
N ILE A 113 -2.68 -3.13 5.49
CA ILE A 113 -2.12 -2.20 4.51
C ILE A 113 -2.15 -2.81 3.11
N ILE A 114 -1.79 -4.08 2.95
CA ILE A 114 -1.92 -4.78 1.67
C ILE A 114 -3.38 -4.80 1.19
N GLU A 115 -4.33 -5.12 2.07
CA GLU A 115 -5.76 -5.05 1.75
C GLU A 115 -6.20 -3.66 1.29
N GLN A 116 -5.75 -2.60 1.98
CA GLN A 116 -6.09 -1.23 1.63
C GLN A 116 -5.46 -0.79 0.30
N LEU A 117 -4.23 -1.23 0.00
CA LEU A 117 -3.63 -1.02 -1.32
C LEU A 117 -4.52 -1.63 -2.41
N HIS A 118 -5.04 -2.84 -2.21
CA HIS A 118 -5.98 -3.45 -3.14
C HIS A 118 -7.32 -2.71 -3.23
N MET A 119 -7.88 -2.25 -2.11
CA MET A 119 -9.14 -1.50 -2.08
C MET A 119 -9.03 -0.18 -2.83
N GLN A 120 -7.96 0.59 -2.62
CA GLN A 120 -7.77 1.90 -3.25
C GLN A 120 -7.67 1.81 -4.78
N GLU A 121 -7.29 0.67 -5.33
CA GLU A 121 -7.23 0.46 -6.79
C GLU A 121 -8.60 0.26 -7.43
N ILE A 122 -9.57 -0.30 -6.71
CA ILE A 122 -10.85 -0.72 -7.29
C ILE A 122 -12.04 0.08 -6.76
N MET A 123 -11.85 0.84 -5.68
CA MET A 123 -12.90 1.61 -5.03
C MET A 123 -12.64 3.12 -5.13
N PRO A 124 -13.70 3.94 -5.19
CA PRO A 124 -13.59 5.36 -4.93
C PRO A 124 -12.96 5.63 -3.55
N LEU A 125 -12.11 6.65 -3.43
CA LEU A 125 -11.40 6.96 -2.18
C LEU A 125 -12.34 7.26 -1.01
N ASN A 126 -13.54 7.80 -1.29
CA ASN A 126 -14.57 8.00 -0.27
C ASN A 126 -15.05 6.69 0.37
N ASN A 127 -15.10 5.59 -0.38
CA ASN A 127 -15.48 4.30 0.18
C ASN A 127 -14.35 3.72 1.05
N VAL A 128 -13.09 3.93 0.67
CA VAL A 128 -11.93 3.57 1.48
C VAL A 128 -11.92 4.38 2.79
N CYS A 129 -12.24 5.67 2.70
CA CYS A 129 -12.41 6.54 3.86
C CYS A 129 -13.46 6.00 4.84
N SER A 130 -14.64 5.60 4.37
CA SER A 130 -15.68 5.00 5.22
C SER A 130 -15.21 3.72 5.92
N SER A 131 -14.46 2.85 5.22
CA SER A 131 -13.87 1.65 5.82
C SER A 131 -12.88 2.00 6.94
N LEU A 132 -12.00 2.97 6.71
CA LEU A 132 -11.01 3.43 7.69
C LEU A 132 -11.66 4.03 8.94
N MET A 133 -12.74 4.80 8.77
CA MET A 133 -13.47 5.38 9.89
C MET A 133 -14.17 4.31 10.75
N ASN A 134 -14.70 3.26 10.11
CA ASN A 134 -15.23 2.10 10.82
C ASN A 134 -14.13 1.37 11.60
N ASP A 135 -12.98 1.11 10.96
CA ASP A 135 -11.84 0.47 11.61
C ASP A 135 -11.32 1.30 12.80
N MET A 136 -11.26 2.63 12.67
CA MET A 136 -10.91 3.52 13.76
C MET A 136 -11.91 3.41 14.92
N ALA A 137 -13.22 3.44 14.65
CA ALA A 137 -14.24 3.30 15.70
C ALA A 137 -14.17 1.95 16.42
N VAL A 138 -13.82 0.88 15.71
CA VAL A 138 -13.56 -0.44 16.30
C VAL A 138 -12.30 -0.41 17.16
N ALA A 139 -11.20 0.16 16.65
CA ALA A 139 -9.94 0.24 17.37
C ALA A 139 -10.06 1.05 18.67
N LEU A 140 -10.72 2.21 18.63
CA LEU A 140 -10.99 3.04 19.80
C LEU A 140 -11.82 2.29 20.85
N ARG A 141 -12.88 1.57 20.45
CA ARG A 141 -13.66 0.74 21.38
C ARG A 141 -12.85 -0.37 22.01
N ARG A 142 -11.98 -1.01 21.24
CA ARG A 142 -11.13 -2.13 21.70
C ARG A 142 -9.85 -1.67 22.40
N LYS A 143 -9.60 -0.35 22.47
CA LYS A 143 -8.35 0.24 22.97
C LYS A 143 -7.10 -0.30 22.28
N THR A 144 -7.22 -0.61 20.99
CA THR A 144 -6.10 -1.04 20.14
C THR A 144 -5.58 0.14 19.31
N PRO A 145 -4.37 0.06 18.75
CA PRO A 145 -3.86 1.10 17.87
C PRO A 145 -4.81 1.40 16.70
N VAL A 146 -5.00 2.68 16.39
CA VAL A 146 -5.80 3.15 15.26
C VAL A 146 -5.03 2.93 13.95
N PRO A 147 -5.69 2.58 12.83
CA PRO A 147 -5.05 2.31 11.54
C PRO A 147 -4.58 3.59 10.82
N PHE A 148 -3.75 4.41 11.48
CA PHE A 148 -3.31 5.71 10.94
C PHE A 148 -2.54 5.56 9.62
N ALA A 149 -1.76 4.49 9.47
CA ALA A 149 -1.01 4.20 8.26
C ALA A 149 -1.92 4.09 7.02
N GLY A 150 -3.16 3.62 7.20
CA GLY A 150 -4.15 3.61 6.15
C GLY A 150 -4.64 5.00 5.72
N GLY A 151 -4.73 5.92 6.68
CA GLY A 151 -4.98 7.33 6.41
C GLY A 151 -3.84 7.99 5.62
N GLU A 152 -2.58 7.67 5.95
CA GLU A 152 -1.42 8.16 5.19
C GLU A 152 -1.45 7.66 3.73
N LEU A 153 -1.78 6.39 3.51
CA LEU A 153 -1.96 5.84 2.16
C LEU A 153 -3.10 6.52 1.40
N LEU A 154 -4.24 6.73 2.07
CA LEU A 154 -5.39 7.41 1.49
C LEU A 154 -5.01 8.83 1.03
N LEU A 155 -4.30 9.58 1.87
CA LEU A 155 -3.83 10.93 1.53
C LEU A 155 -2.87 10.92 0.34
N TYR A 156 -1.90 10.01 0.34
CA TYR A 156 -0.95 9.87 -0.76
C TYR A 156 -1.68 9.57 -2.09
N SER A 157 -2.64 8.65 -2.07
CA SER A 157 -3.46 8.33 -3.25
C SER A 157 -4.27 9.52 -3.74
N TYR A 158 -4.92 10.24 -2.83
CA TYR A 158 -5.70 11.43 -3.16
C TYR A 158 -4.84 12.49 -3.87
N ILE A 159 -3.69 12.85 -3.28
CA ILE A 159 -2.79 13.85 -3.86
C ILE A 159 -2.24 13.40 -5.22
N LYS A 160 -1.93 12.11 -5.38
CA LYS A 160 -1.42 11.60 -6.65
C LYS A 160 -2.50 11.69 -7.75
N ARG A 161 -3.75 11.33 -7.46
CA ARG A 161 -4.87 11.47 -8.42
C ARG A 161 -5.15 12.91 -8.80
N MET A 162 -5.13 13.84 -7.84
CA MET A 162 -5.28 15.27 -8.14
C MET A 162 -4.19 15.80 -9.09
N LYS A 163 -2.96 15.29 -8.99
CA LYS A 163 -1.86 15.69 -9.88
C LYS A 163 -2.04 15.13 -11.29
N GLU A 164 -2.52 13.90 -11.40
CA GLU A 164 -2.81 13.25 -12.68
C GLU A 164 -3.97 13.97 -13.41
N GLU A 165 -5.04 14.33 -12.70
CA GLU A 165 -6.19 15.07 -13.28
C GLU A 165 -5.85 16.49 -13.75
N LYS A 166 -4.86 17.16 -13.12
CA LYS A 166 -4.42 18.50 -13.53
C LYS A 166 -3.46 18.50 -14.74
N GLN A 167 -2.98 17.33 -15.15
CA GLN A 167 -2.09 17.18 -16.30
C GLN A 167 -2.83 16.77 -17.59
N CYS A 168 -4.14 16.50 -17.50
CA CYS A 168 -5.04 16.27 -18.62
C CYS A 168 -5.80 17.55 -18.98
#